data_AF-A0A2V7K631-F1
#
_entry.id   AF-A0A2V7K631-F1
#
_cell.length_a   1.000
_cell.length_b   1.000
_cell.length_c   1.000
_cell.angle_alpha   90.00
_cell.angle_beta   90.00
_cell.angle_gamma   90.00
#
_symmetry.space_group_name_H-M   'P 1'
#
loop_
_entity.id
_entity.type
_entity.pdbx_description
1 polymer ?
#
loop_
_entity_poly.entity_id
_entity_poly.type
_entity_poly.pdbx_seq_one_letter_code
_entity_poly.pdbx_strand_id
1 'polypeptide(L)'
;LSARRLYVNFTEEVQDKLSAQRHLNLLNAPVVIAHGTKESPEFMRQSRDFVAAVRAAGKPVEYAIGTGYNHFEMPETLGNPYGVTGRPALALMDLPVTWEGLRGTEKARR
;
A
#
# COMPACT_ATOMS: atom_id res chain seq x y z
N LEU A 1 0.82 16.92 -14.51
CA LEU A 1 1.31 17.62 -13.30
C LEU A 1 0.12 18.07 -12.45
N SER A 2 0.20 17.91 -11.13
CA SER A 2 -0.88 18.25 -10.18
C SER A 2 -1.08 19.76 -10.06
N ALA A 3 -2.32 20.20 -9.76
CA ALA A 3 -2.62 21.59 -9.38
C ALA A 3 -1.75 22.09 -8.21
N ARG A 4 -1.25 21.17 -7.36
CA ARG A 4 -0.32 21.45 -6.27
C ARG A 4 0.99 22.08 -6.71
N ARG A 5 1.42 21.94 -7.97
CA ARG A 5 2.63 22.62 -8.49
C ARG A 5 2.55 24.15 -8.32
N LEU A 6 1.35 24.73 -8.29
CA LEU A 6 1.15 26.18 -8.18
C LEU A 6 1.51 26.72 -6.79
N TYR A 7 1.49 25.88 -5.75
CA TYR A 7 1.74 26.30 -4.38
C TYR A 7 2.74 25.38 -3.63
N VAL A 8 3.20 24.30 -4.26
CA VAL A 8 4.29 23.44 -3.80
C VAL A 8 5.42 23.55 -4.80
N ASN A 9 6.55 24.09 -4.34
CA ASN A 9 7.73 24.28 -5.18
C ASN A 9 8.49 22.96 -5.38
N PHE A 10 8.13 22.21 -6.43
CA PHE A 10 8.80 20.96 -6.80
C PHE A 10 10.09 21.23 -7.59
N THR A 11 11.15 21.66 -6.89
CA THR A 11 12.50 21.75 -7.47
C THR A 11 13.05 20.36 -7.81
N GLU A 12 14.08 20.29 -8.65
CA GLU A 12 14.77 19.02 -8.94
C GLU A 12 15.31 18.37 -7.67
N GLU A 13 15.88 19.17 -6.77
CA GLU A 13 16.35 18.71 -5.46
C GLU A 13 15.22 18.10 -4.61
N VAL A 14 14.04 18.74 -4.57
CA VAL A 14 12.86 18.23 -3.85
C VAL A 14 12.37 16.93 -4.48
N GLN A 15 12.28 16.87 -5.80
CA GLN A 15 11.89 15.66 -6.51
C GLN A 15 12.87 14.52 -6.24
N ASP A 16 14.17 14.81 -6.24
CA ASP A 16 15.18 13.81 -5.96
C ASP A 16 15.05 13.30 -4.52
N LYS A 17 15.07 14.19 -3.53
CA LYS A 17 15.04 13.82 -2.10
C LYS A 17 13.74 13.16 -1.65
N LEU A 18 12.60 13.50 -2.25
CA LEU A 18 11.28 13.07 -1.76
C LEU A 18 10.56 12.04 -2.65
N SER A 19 11.18 11.57 -3.73
CA SER A 19 10.60 10.51 -4.57
C SER A 19 10.93 9.13 -4.02
N ALA A 20 9.95 8.47 -3.37
CA ALA A 20 10.12 7.09 -2.90
C ALA A 20 10.63 6.13 -3.99
N GLN A 21 10.18 6.32 -5.23
CA GLN A 21 10.62 5.55 -6.40
C GLN A 21 12.15 5.57 -6.62
N ARG A 22 12.84 6.65 -6.24
CA ARG A 22 14.30 6.81 -6.41
C ARG A 22 15.11 6.23 -5.25
N HIS A 23 14.48 5.95 -4.12
CA HIS A 23 15.14 5.58 -2.86
C HIS A 23 14.77 4.17 -2.40
N LEU A 24 14.62 3.24 -3.34
CA LEU A 24 14.28 1.84 -3.02
C LEU A 24 15.33 1.16 -2.13
N ASN A 25 16.58 1.62 -2.17
CA ASN A 25 17.64 1.17 -1.28
C ASN A 25 17.30 1.40 0.21
N LEU A 26 16.44 2.37 0.53
CA LEU A 26 16.00 2.65 1.91
C LEU A 26 14.79 1.79 2.33
N LEU A 27 14.13 1.09 1.41
CA LEU A 27 13.01 0.21 1.73
C LEU A 27 13.52 -1.11 2.30
N ASN A 28 13.47 -1.25 3.63
CA ASN A 28 14.03 -2.40 4.36
C ASN A 28 12.98 -3.31 5.01
N ALA A 29 11.70 -3.11 4.68
CA ALA A 29 10.59 -3.91 5.19
C ALA A 29 9.69 -4.38 4.03
N PRO A 30 9.00 -5.53 4.17
CA PRO A 30 7.92 -5.91 3.28
C PRO A 30 6.82 -4.85 3.23
N VAL A 31 6.29 -4.60 2.04
CA VAL A 31 5.20 -3.63 1.84
C VAL A 31 4.05 -4.24 1.06
N VAL A 32 2.84 -3.75 1.35
CA VAL A 32 1.66 -3.97 0.51
C VAL A 32 1.38 -2.67 -0.21
N ILE A 33 1.30 -2.73 -1.53
CA ILE A 33 0.85 -1.62 -2.36
C ILE A 33 -0.54 -1.95 -2.88
N ALA A 34 -1.47 -1.02 -2.79
CA ALA A 34 -2.84 -1.24 -3.23
C ALA A 34 -3.43 -0.01 -3.94
N HIS A 35 -4.25 -0.25 -4.95
CA HIS A 35 -5.10 0.79 -5.55
C HIS A 35 -6.45 0.20 -5.99
N GLY A 36 -7.45 1.06 -6.11
CA GLY A 36 -8.75 0.74 -6.67
C GLY A 36 -8.79 0.91 -8.20
N THR A 37 -9.71 0.23 -8.88
CA THR A 37 -9.87 0.38 -10.35
C THR A 37 -10.62 1.65 -10.75
N LYS A 38 -11.26 2.36 -9.81
CA LYS A 38 -11.91 3.66 -10.03
C LYS A 38 -11.07 4.83 -9.52
N GLU A 39 -9.78 4.63 -9.27
CA GLU A 39 -8.85 5.72 -8.99
C GLU A 39 -8.43 6.47 -10.26
N SER A 40 -7.66 7.55 -10.12
CA SER A 40 -7.11 8.20 -11.30
C SER A 40 -6.14 7.26 -12.03
N PRO A 41 -6.03 7.33 -13.37
CA PRO A 41 -5.05 6.55 -14.13
C PRO A 41 -3.62 6.73 -13.62
N GLU A 42 -3.29 7.92 -13.10
CA GLU A 42 -1.99 8.24 -12.55
C GLU A 42 -1.68 7.47 -11.26
N PHE A 43 -2.64 7.34 -10.34
CA PHE A 43 -2.47 6.53 -9.12
C PHE A 43 -2.25 5.06 -9.46
N MET A 44 -3.01 4.53 -10.42
CA MET A 44 -2.84 3.14 -10.87
C MET A 44 -1.49 2.93 -11.54
N ARG A 45 -1.05 3.88 -12.40
CA ARG A 45 0.25 3.79 -13.08
C ARG A 45 1.39 3.83 -12.07
N GLN A 46 1.41 4.83 -11.18
CA GLN A 46 2.47 4.96 -10.17
C GLN A 46 2.54 3.75 -9.24
N SER A 47 1.39 3.17 -8.86
CA SER A 47 1.35 1.94 -8.06
C SER A 47 1.99 0.75 -8.79
N ARG A 48 1.65 0.54 -10.06
CA ARG A 48 2.25 -0.52 -10.89
C ARG A 48 3.76 -0.32 -11.07
N ASP A 49 4.18 0.91 -11.38
CA ASP A 49 5.58 1.25 -11.62
C ASP A 49 6.42 1.07 -10.34
N PHE A 50 5.88 1.44 -9.18
CA PHE A 50 6.54 1.23 -7.89
C PHE A 50 6.65 -0.25 -7.54
N VAL A 51 5.58 -1.03 -7.69
CA VAL A 51 5.61 -2.50 -7.48
C VAL A 51 6.62 -3.16 -8.40
N ALA A 52 6.64 -2.80 -9.68
CA ALA A 52 7.61 -3.34 -10.65
C ALA A 52 9.05 -3.05 -10.22
N ALA A 53 9.34 -1.82 -9.77
CA ALA A 53 10.67 -1.44 -9.35
C ALA A 53 11.09 -2.11 -8.03
N VAL A 54 10.18 -2.25 -7.05
CA VAL A 54 10.45 -2.98 -5.81
C VAL A 54 10.77 -4.46 -6.10
N ARG A 55 10.00 -5.10 -7.00
CA ARG A 55 10.28 -6.48 -7.45
C ARG A 55 11.62 -6.59 -8.17
N ALA A 56 11.93 -5.66 -9.08
CA ALA A 56 13.21 -5.63 -9.79
C ALA A 56 14.41 -5.43 -8.83
N ALA A 57 14.20 -4.72 -7.72
CA ALA A 57 15.19 -4.57 -6.66
C ALA A 57 15.29 -5.80 -5.72
N GLY A 58 14.55 -6.88 -5.99
CA GLY A 58 14.56 -8.12 -5.19
C GLY A 58 13.92 -7.97 -3.80
N LYS A 59 13.09 -6.94 -3.59
CA LYS A 59 12.49 -6.63 -2.30
C LYS A 59 11.06 -7.19 -2.21
N PRO A 60 10.62 -7.63 -1.01
CA PRO A 60 9.30 -8.22 -0.83
C PRO A 60 8.20 -7.17 -0.99
N VAL A 61 7.26 -7.43 -1.92
CA VAL A 61 6.08 -6.60 -2.13
C VAL A 61 4.87 -7.42 -2.54
N GLU A 62 3.77 -7.18 -1.84
CA GLU A 62 2.45 -7.66 -2.20
C GLU A 62 1.70 -6.56 -2.96
N TYR A 63 0.90 -6.94 -3.97
CA TYR A 63 0.18 -5.98 -4.80
C TYR A 63 -1.31 -6.35 -4.88
N ALA A 64 -2.16 -5.49 -4.32
CA ALA A 64 -3.60 -5.69 -4.26
C ALA A 64 -4.36 -4.69 -5.14
N ILE A 65 -5.36 -5.19 -5.88
CA ILE A 65 -6.20 -4.35 -6.74
C ILE A 65 -7.65 -4.46 -6.28
N GLY A 66 -8.24 -3.33 -5.88
CA GLY A 66 -9.65 -3.24 -5.48
C GLY A 66 -10.55 -2.98 -6.67
N THR A 67 -11.13 -4.02 -7.27
CA THR A 67 -12.11 -3.87 -8.35
C THR A 67 -13.34 -3.12 -7.86
N GLY A 68 -13.66 -2.01 -8.53
CA GLY A 68 -14.84 -1.19 -8.24
C GLY A 68 -14.64 -0.14 -7.15
N TYR A 69 -13.48 -0.12 -6.49
CA TYR A 69 -13.14 0.83 -5.42
C TYR A 69 -12.51 2.10 -5.98
N ASN A 70 -12.86 3.23 -5.37
CA ASN A 70 -12.19 4.51 -5.57
C ASN A 70 -11.19 4.81 -4.43
N HIS A 71 -10.51 5.96 -4.51
CA HIS A 71 -9.44 6.34 -3.60
C HIS A 71 -9.87 6.46 -2.13
N PHE A 72 -11.12 6.83 -1.88
CA PHE A 72 -11.67 7.02 -0.53
C PHE A 72 -12.17 5.72 0.09
N GLU A 73 -12.68 4.81 -0.73
CA GLU A 73 -13.21 3.51 -0.27
C GLU A 73 -12.08 2.50 -0.02
N MET A 74 -10.94 2.62 -0.73
CA MET A 74 -9.80 1.71 -0.56
C MET A 74 -9.31 1.63 0.90
N PRO A 75 -9.06 2.75 1.61
CA PRO A 75 -8.69 2.73 3.03
C PRO A 75 -9.74 2.10 3.95
N GLU A 76 -11.03 2.20 3.63
CA GLU A 76 -12.10 1.61 4.45
C GLU A 76 -12.02 0.08 4.48
N THR A 77 -11.43 -0.53 3.45
CA THR A 77 -11.22 -1.98 3.40
C THR A 77 -10.19 -2.50 4.41
N LEU A 78 -9.42 -1.60 5.06
CA LEU A 78 -8.39 -1.98 6.03
C LEU A 78 -9.00 -2.56 7.31
N GLY A 79 -10.15 -2.04 7.73
CA GLY A 79 -10.87 -2.49 8.93
C GLY A 79 -11.57 -3.84 8.76
N ASN A 80 -11.59 -4.40 7.55
CA ASN A 80 -12.18 -5.70 7.26
C ASN A 80 -11.06 -6.74 7.05
N PRO A 81 -10.96 -7.80 7.87
CA PRO A 81 -9.94 -8.85 7.70
C PRO A 81 -10.03 -9.59 6.36
N TYR A 82 -11.18 -9.52 5.67
CA TYR A 82 -11.40 -10.06 4.33
C TYR A 82 -11.37 -9.00 3.23
N GLY A 83 -11.10 -7.74 3.58
CA GLY A 83 -11.04 -6.61 2.66
C GLY A 83 -9.75 -6.59 1.83
N VAL A 84 -9.76 -5.79 0.76
CA VAL A 84 -8.67 -5.66 -0.22
C VAL A 84 -7.35 -5.29 0.46
N THR A 85 -7.38 -4.39 1.45
CA THR A 85 -6.18 -3.97 2.20
C THR A 85 -6.08 -4.63 3.57
N GLY A 86 -7.19 -4.99 4.23
CA GLY A 86 -7.16 -5.60 5.56
C GLY A 86 -6.57 -7.01 5.58
N ARG A 87 -6.91 -7.86 4.61
CA ARG A 87 -6.34 -9.21 4.50
C ARG A 87 -4.80 -9.20 4.33
N PRO A 88 -4.23 -8.47 3.36
CA PRO A 88 -2.77 -8.43 3.22
C PRO A 88 -2.08 -7.69 4.38
N ALA A 89 -2.74 -6.73 5.04
CA ALA A 89 -2.18 -6.10 6.24
C ALA A 89 -2.01 -7.10 7.41
N LEU A 90 -3.00 -7.97 7.64
CA LEU A 90 -2.88 -9.04 8.63
C LEU A 90 -1.77 -10.03 8.26
N ALA A 91 -1.67 -10.39 6.98
CA ALA A 91 -0.60 -11.28 6.49
C ALA A 91 0.80 -10.66 6.69
N LEU A 92 0.97 -9.35 6.49
CA LEU A 92 2.24 -8.66 6.80
C LEU A 92 2.66 -8.78 8.27
N MET A 93 1.69 -8.89 9.18
CA MET A 93 1.91 -9.01 10.62
C MET A 93 1.94 -10.47 11.11
N ASP A 94 1.87 -11.44 10.19
CA ASP A 94 1.73 -12.87 10.51
C ASP A 94 0.51 -13.16 11.41
N LEU A 95 -0.59 -12.42 11.20
CA LEU A 95 -1.82 -12.56 11.97
C LEU A 95 -2.85 -13.43 11.23
N PRO A 96 -3.59 -14.28 11.95
CA PRO A 96 -4.60 -15.14 11.34
C PRO A 96 -5.82 -14.34 10.86
N VAL A 97 -6.40 -14.78 9.74
CA VAL A 97 -7.60 -14.19 9.14
C VAL A 97 -8.88 -14.98 9.49
N THR A 98 -8.78 -15.96 10.40
CA THR A 98 -9.92 -16.78 10.83
C THR A 98 -10.62 -16.15 12.03
N TRP A 99 -11.92 -16.43 12.19
CA TRP A 99 -12.71 -15.91 13.31
C TRP A 99 -12.21 -16.39 14.68
N GLU A 100 -11.63 -17.58 14.75
CA GLU A 100 -10.96 -18.09 15.97
C GLU A 100 -9.62 -17.38 16.21
N GLY A 101 -8.85 -17.11 15.15
CA GLY A 101 -7.59 -16.40 15.24
C GLY A 101 -7.75 -14.93 15.67
N LEU A 102 -8.77 -14.25 15.15
CA LEU A 102 -9.02 -12.82 15.41
C LEU A 102 -9.56 -12.54 16.83
N ARG A 103 -10.25 -13.49 17.47
CA ARG A 103 -10.77 -13.30 18.85
C ARG A 103 -9.72 -13.50 19.94
N GLY A 104 -8.54 -13.99 19.57
CA GLY A 104 -7.54 -14.50 20.49
C GLY A 104 -8.01 -15.82 21.12
N THR A 105 -7.10 -16.77 21.33
CA THR A 105 -7.42 -17.92 22.18
C THR A 105 -7.72 -17.42 23.60
N GLU A 106 -8.67 -18.01 24.31
CA GLU A 106 -9.05 -17.67 25.70
C GLU A 106 -7.86 -17.56 26.68
N LYS A 107 -6.69 -18.09 26.31
CA LYS A 107 -5.44 -18.00 27.06
C LYS A 107 -4.85 -16.59 27.21
N ALA A 108 -5.23 -15.62 26.36
CA ALA A 108 -4.69 -14.26 26.40
C ALA A 108 -5.52 -13.28 27.27
N ARG A 109 -6.62 -13.75 27.90
CA ARG A 109 -7.55 -12.92 28.70
C ARG A 109 -7.50 -13.17 30.21
N ARG A 110 -6.42 -13.77 30.71
CA ARG A 110 -6.17 -13.94 32.16
C ARG A 110 -5.01 -13.09 32.61
#